data_AF-W2SY56-F1
#
_entry.id   AF-W2SY56-F1
#
_cell.length_a   1.000
_cell.length_b   1.000
_cell.length_c   1.000
_cell.angle_alpha   90.00
_cell.angle_beta   90.00
_cell.angle_gamma   90.00
#
_symmetry.space_group_name_H-M   'P 1'
#
loop_
_entity.id
_entity.type
_entity.pdbx_description
1 polymer ?
#
loop_
_entity_poly.entity_id
_entity_poly.type
_entity_poly.pdbx_seq_one_letter_code
_entity_poly.pdbx_strand_id
1 'polypeptide(L)' 'PLDYENSTQREGFRLRVHVSDGFHNAISNIIVQLVDESDHSPEIIGPKEVRIFEDVPRHTIVAKYNVADCDASDRAS' A
#
# COMPACT_ATOMS: atom_id res chain seq x y z
N PRO A 1 1.56 -12.59 -8.59
CA PRO A 1 0.36 -12.06 -7.90
C PRO A 1 0.24 -10.58 -8.21
N LEU A 2 -0.97 -9.99 -8.16
CA LEU A 2 -1.16 -8.54 -8.30
C LEU A 2 -0.79 -7.85 -6.99
N ASP A 3 -0.18 -6.68 -7.07
CA ASP A 3 0.39 -5.93 -5.94
C ASP A 3 0.34 -4.44 -6.32
N TYR A 4 -0.47 -3.65 -5.61
CA TYR A 4 -0.72 -2.25 -5.94
C TYR A 4 0.48 -1.35 -5.59
N GLU A 5 1.25 -1.73 -4.57
CA GLU A 5 2.41 -1.03 -4.04
C GLU A 5 3.61 -1.18 -4.97
N ASN A 6 3.62 -2.22 -5.79
CA ASN A 6 4.59 -2.37 -6.86
C ASN A 6 4.43 -1.28 -7.92
N SER A 7 5.43 -0.39 -8.01
CA SER A 7 5.45 0.74 -8.94
C SER A 7 5.27 0.36 -10.42
N THR A 8 5.63 -0.86 -10.81
CA THR A 8 5.44 -1.35 -12.18
C THR A 8 4.02 -1.83 -12.48
N GLN A 9 3.21 -2.06 -11.45
CA GLN A 9 1.84 -2.58 -11.55
C GLN A 9 0.80 -1.51 -11.20
N ARG A 10 1.16 -0.51 -10.39
CA ARG A 10 0.26 0.54 -9.89
C ARG A 10 -0.44 1.35 -10.99
N GLU A 11 0.22 1.54 -12.13
CA GLU A 11 -0.37 2.23 -13.30
C GLU A 11 -1.35 1.34 -14.10
N GLY A 12 -1.49 0.08 -13.72
CA GLY A 12 -2.32 -0.90 -14.40
C GLY A 12 -1.66 -1.47 -15.67
N PHE A 13 -2.43 -2.27 -16.40
CA PHE A 13 -1.97 -3.00 -17.58
C PHE A 13 -2.74 -2.59 -18.81
N ARG A 14 -2.01 -2.34 -19.90
CA ARG A 14 -2.59 -2.07 -21.21
C ARG A 14 -2.46 -3.32 -22.07
N LEU A 15 -3.60 -3.95 -22.34
CA LEU A 15 -3.68 -5.21 -23.07
C LEU A 15 -4.17 -4.96 -24.49
N ARG A 16 -3.49 -5.54 -25.48
CA ARG A 16 -3.94 -5.57 -26.86
C ARG A 16 -4.54 -6.94 -27.15
N VAL A 17 -5.84 -6.99 -27.37
CA VAL A 17 -6.56 -8.21 -27.71
C VAL A 17 -6.72 -8.30 -29.21
N HIS A 18 -6.36 -9.45 -29.78
CA HIS A 18 -6.55 -9.77 -31.18
C HIS A 18 -7.51 -10.96 -31.30
N VAL A 19 -8.52 -10.82 -32.13
CA VAL A 19 -9.52 -11.85 -32.43
C VAL A 19 -9.60 -12.05 -33.93
N SER A 20 -9.71 -13.31 -34.35
CA SER A 20 -9.81 -13.71 -35.75
C SER A 20 -10.86 -14.81 -35.89
N ASP A 21 -11.69 -14.72 -36.93
CA ASP A 21 -12.58 -15.81 -37.35
C ASP A 21 -11.98 -16.66 -38.49
N GLY A 22 -10.71 -16.38 -38.86
CA GLY A 22 -10.01 -17.00 -39.99
C GLY A 22 -10.14 -16.25 -41.31
N PHE A 23 -11.04 -15.26 -41.42
CA PHE A 23 -11.23 -14.42 -42.60
C PHE A 23 -11.08 -12.93 -42.31
N HIS A 24 -11.53 -12.50 -41.13
CA HIS A 24 -11.43 -11.14 -40.61
C HIS A 24 -10.67 -11.14 -39.29
N ASN A 25 -10.03 -9.99 -39.02
CA ASN A 25 -9.32 -9.74 -37.78
C ASN A 25 -9.86 -8.48 -37.13
N ALA A 26 -9.94 -8.49 -35.81
CA ALA A 26 -10.26 -7.32 -35.00
C ALA A 26 -9.24 -7.17 -33.88
N ILE A 27 -8.89 -5.92 -33.58
CA ILE A 27 -7.97 -5.57 -32.51
C ILE A 27 -8.67 -4.58 -31.60
N SER A 28 -8.56 -4.80 -30.29
CA SER A 28 -9.05 -3.86 -29.27
C SER A 28 -8.01 -3.67 -28.17
N ASN A 29 -7.97 -2.47 -27.58
CA ASN A 29 -7.13 -2.17 -26.45
C ASN A 29 -7.99 -2.13 -25.18
N ILE A 30 -7.57 -2.86 -24.15
CA ILE A 30 -8.21 -2.91 -22.84
C ILE A 30 -7.24 -2.32 -21.82
N ILE A 31 -7.75 -1.51 -20.90
CA ILE A 31 -6.99 -0.97 -19.78
C ILE A 31 -7.54 -1.62 -18.52
N VAL A 32 -6.66 -2.32 -17.79
CA VAL A 32 -6.96 -2.91 -16.49
C VAL A 32 -6.27 -2.05 -15.44
N GLN A 33 -7.02 -1.52 -14.48
CA GLN A 33 -6.49 -0.73 -13.37
C GLN A 33 -6.50 -1.59 -12.11
N LEU A 34 -5.44 -1.51 -11.31
CA LEU A 34 -5.43 -2.10 -9.98
C LEU A 34 -6.15 -1.17 -9.02
N VAL A 35 -6.92 -1.76 -8.12
CA VAL A 35 -7.53 -1.07 -7.00
C VAL A 35 -6.63 -1.32 -5.79
N ASP A 36 -6.34 -0.25 -5.06
CA ASP A 36 -5.62 -0.28 -3.79
C ASP A 36 -6.50 -1.00 -2.75
N GLU A 37 -6.02 -2.12 -2.22
CA GLU A 37 -6.65 -2.81 -1.10
C GLU A 37 -5.76 -2.60 0.11
N SER A 38 -6.35 -2.28 1.28
CA SER A 38 -5.57 -2.13 2.52
C SER A 38 -5.15 -3.52 3.03
N ASP A 39 -4.11 -4.05 2.42
CA ASP A 39 -3.52 -5.36 2.66
C ASP A 39 -2.21 -5.28 3.46
N HIS A 40 -1.71 -4.06 3.71
CA HIS A 40 -0.63 -3.80 4.64
C HIS A 40 -1.16 -3.53 6.05
N SER A 41 -0.53 -4.16 7.04
CA SER A 41 -0.77 -3.84 8.45
C SER A 41 0.11 -2.67 8.88
N PRO A 42 -0.39 -1.73 9.70
CA PRO A 42 0.40 -0.60 10.17
C PRO A 42 1.65 -1.07 10.91
N GLU A 43 2.82 -0.56 10.51
CA GLU A 43 4.08 -0.85 11.15
C GLU A 43 4.31 0.12 12.32
N ILE A 44 4.37 -0.43 13.53
CA ILE A 44 4.67 0.34 14.74
C ILE A 44 6.18 0.40 14.94
N ILE A 45 6.75 1.57 14.71
CA ILE A 45 8.18 1.86 14.91
C ILE A 45 8.35 2.56 16.25
N GLY A 46 8.97 1.89 17.21
CA GLY A 46 9.28 2.48 18.50
C GLY A 46 9.99 1.52 19.46
N PRO A 47 10.23 1.95 20.70
CA PRO A 47 10.95 1.14 21.67
C PRO A 47 10.15 -0.10 22.07
N LYS A 48 10.78 -1.27 22.00
CA LYS A 48 10.20 -2.56 22.45
C LYS A 48 10.06 -2.65 23.97
N GLU A 49 10.94 -1.98 24.70
CA GLU A 49 10.93 -1.90 26.15
C GLU A 49 11.29 -0.48 26.57
N VAL A 50 10.62 0.01 27.61
CA VAL A 50 10.87 1.32 28.21
C VAL A 50 10.91 1.14 29.72
N ARG A 51 11.98 1.63 30.36
CA ARG A 51 12.14 1.62 31.81
C ARG A 51 12.13 3.05 32.33
N ILE A 52 11.38 3.27 33.41
CA ILE A 52 11.30 4.56 34.10
C ILE A 52 11.57 4.36 35.58
N PHE A 53 12.04 5.41 36.24
CA PHE A 53 12.21 5.43 37.69
C PHE A 53 10.88 5.73 38.39
N GLU A 54 10.79 5.35 39.66
CA GLU A 54 9.58 5.56 40.47
C GLU A 54 9.33 7.04 40.82
N ASP A 55 10.37 7.87 40.74
CA ASP A 55 10.37 9.28 41.13
C ASP A 55 10.22 10.24 39.94
N VAL A 56 9.87 9.73 38.76
CA VAL A 56 9.71 10.57 37.56
C VAL A 56 8.59 11.62 37.75
N PRO A 57 8.82 12.88 37.34
CA PRO A 57 7.81 13.93 37.44
C PRO A 57 6.52 13.60 36.68
N ARG A 58 5.42 14.20 37.13
CA ARG A 58 4.14 14.13 36.41
C ARG A 58 4.29 14.71 35.01
N HIS A 59 3.63 14.07 34.04
CA HIS A 59 3.64 14.44 32.61
C HIS A 59 4.96 14.13 31.88
N THR A 60 5.82 13.28 32.44
CA THR A 60 6.94 12.69 31.71
C THR A 60 6.43 11.89 30.51
N ILE A 61 6.91 12.23 29.30
CA ILE A 61 6.69 11.42 28.10
C ILE A 61 7.63 10.21 28.18
N VAL A 62 7.06 9.02 28.30
CA VAL A 62 7.83 7.78 28.51
C VAL A 62 8.31 7.15 27.20
N ALA A 63 7.57 7.33 26.12
CA ALA A 63 7.87 6.74 24.83
C ALA A 63 7.24 7.56 23.71
N LYS A 64 7.80 7.43 22.52
CA LYS A 64 7.18 7.87 21.27
C LYS A 64 7.20 6.70 20.30
N TYR A 65 6.09 6.52 19.61
CA TYR A 65 5.93 5.54 18.56
C TYR A 65 5.57 6.28 17.28
N ASN A 66 6.13 5.83 16.17
CA ASN A 66 5.72 6.24 14.85
C ASN A 66 4.94 5.08 14.22
N VAL A 67 3.78 5.36 13.63
CA VAL A 67 3.01 4.36 12.89
C VAL A 67 3.19 4.71 11.41
N ALA A 68 3.82 3.81 10.67
CA ALA A 68 3.94 3.93 9.22
C ALA A 68 2.99 2.93 8.58
N ASP A 69 2.08 3.43 7.76
CA ASP A 69 1.36 2.60 6.81
C ASP A 69 2.03 2.77 5.45
N CYS A 70 2.28 1.66 4.75
CA CYS A 70 2.87 1.70 3.41
C CYS A 70 1.81 2.03 2.35
N ASP A 71 0.52 2.04 2.71
CA ASP A 71 -0.57 2.43 1.83
C ASP A 71 -0.39 3.90 1.42
N ALA A 72 -0.12 4.11 0.14
CA ALA A 72 0.17 5.42 -0.43
C ALA A 72 -1.02 6.39 -0.44
N SER A 73 -2.12 6.04 0.22
CA SER A 73 -3.31 6.85 0.36
C SER A 73 -4.03 6.60 1.69
N ASP A 74 -3.39 6.90 2.82
CA ASP A 74 -4.15 7.28 4.02
C ASP A 74 -3.82 8.72 4.45
N ARG A 75 -4.46 9.67 3.75
CA ARG A 75 -4.67 11.01 4.31
C ARG A 75 -5.81 10.90 5.31
N ALA A 76 -5.47 10.60 6.55
CA ALA A 76 -6.36 10.78 7.69
C ALA A 76 -6.94 12.20 7.66
N SER A 77 -8.25 12.29 7.42
CA SER A 77 -9.07 13.49 7.57
C SER A 77 -9.82 13.44 8.89
#